data_AF-A0A662PZI8-F1
#
_entry.id   AF-A0A662PZI8-F1
#
_cell.length_a   1.000
_cell.length_b   1.000
_cell.length_c   1.000
_cell.angle_alpha   90.00
_cell.angle_beta   90.00
_cell.angle_gamma   90.00
#
_symmetry.space_group_name_H-M   'P 1'
#
loop_
_entity.id
_entity.type
_entity.pdbx_description
1 polymer ?
#
loop_
_entity_poly.entity_id
_entity_poly.type
_entity_poly.pdbx_seq_one_letter_code
_entity_poly.pdbx_strand_id
1 'polypeptide(L)'
;PLGISALTLCSDKRLMAIIALDGNNALPEVREEVINRLRGLGLQMVEVLTTDTHIVNGLKLGGRGYHPLGEAIPAKSLAEDAFKAVSNALERLKPMEVSRVRLRFTGIRVMSERFLSEAEKMTMKGLRLFISFAAAAPLLSSILTLLA
;
A
#
# COMPACT_ATOMS: atom_id res chain seq x y z
N PRO A 1 -14.15 -6.62 -1.94
CA PRO A 1 -14.08 -7.49 -0.72
C PRO A 1 -13.81 -6.59 0.49
N LEU A 2 -13.99 -7.07 1.74
CA LEU A 2 -13.83 -6.43 3.08
C LEU A 2 -14.31 -4.96 3.33
N GLY A 3 -14.43 -4.12 2.31
CA GLY A 3 -14.98 -2.78 2.34
C GLY A 3 -14.10 -1.83 3.13
N ILE A 4 -14.75 -0.98 3.90
CA ILE A 4 -14.10 -0.10 4.87
C ILE A 4 -14.48 -0.61 6.25
N SER A 5 -13.46 -0.94 7.04
CA SER A 5 -13.61 -1.42 8.41
C SER A 5 -12.93 -0.46 9.38
N ALA A 6 -13.50 -0.30 10.57
CA ALA A 6 -12.93 0.54 11.62
C ALA A 6 -12.84 -0.22 12.94
N LEU A 7 -11.71 -0.04 13.63
CA LEU A 7 -11.50 -0.46 15.01
C LEU A 7 -11.29 0.79 15.86
N THR A 8 -12.15 0.99 16.85
CA THR A 8 -12.00 2.07 17.84
C THR A 8 -11.52 1.50 19.15
N LEU A 9 -10.55 2.17 19.77
CA LEU A 9 -9.93 1.76 21.02
C LEU A 9 -9.93 2.95 21.97
N CYS A 10 -10.30 2.74 23.22
CA CYS A 10 -10.18 3.74 24.26
C CYS A 10 -9.32 3.19 25.40
N SER A 11 -8.15 3.80 25.62
CA SER A 11 -7.26 3.49 26.74
C SER A 11 -6.88 4.79 27.44
N ASP A 12 -6.93 4.84 28.77
CA ASP A 12 -6.59 6.03 29.55
C ASP A 12 -7.29 7.31 29.08
N LYS A 13 -8.58 7.20 28.72
CA LYS A 13 -9.41 8.27 28.14
C LYS A 13 -8.90 8.83 26.79
N ARG A 14 -7.98 8.12 26.14
CA ARG A 14 -7.52 8.40 24.78
C ARG A 14 -8.21 7.45 23.81
N LEU A 15 -9.09 8.03 23.02
CA LEU A 15 -9.83 7.42 21.94
C LEU A 15 -9.01 7.45 20.64
N MET A 16 -8.87 6.28 20.03
CA MET A 16 -8.11 6.06 18.81
C MET A 16 -8.97 5.31 17.80
N ALA A 17 -8.74 5.55 16.50
CA ALA A 17 -9.36 4.81 15.42
C ALA A 17 -8.31 4.26 14.45
N ILE A 18 -8.45 2.99 14.09
CA ILE A 18 -7.72 2.35 13.00
C ILE A 18 -8.74 2.03 11.92
N ILE A 19 -8.54 2.56 10.72
CA ILE A 19 -9.40 2.37 9.57
C ILE A 19 -8.64 1.52 8.56
N ALA A 20 -9.23 0.39 8.15
CA ALA A 20 -8.72 -0.45 7.08
C ALA A 20 -9.60 -0.26 5.84
N LEU A 21 -8.98 0.18 4.74
CA LEU A 21 -9.60 0.32 3.43
C LEU A 21 -9.18 -0.87 2.56
N ASP A 22 -10.13 -1.67 2.07
CA ASP A 22 -9.77 -2.75 1.15
C ASP A 22 -9.39 -2.21 -0.22
N GLY A 23 -8.09 -2.22 -0.49
CA GLY A 23 -7.47 -1.72 -1.69
C GLY A 23 -5.96 -1.73 -1.51
N ASN A 24 -5.23 -2.14 -2.54
CA ASN A 24 -3.78 -2.34 -2.47
C ASN A 24 -3.04 -1.05 -2.07
N ASN A 25 -3.32 0.03 -2.80
CA ASN A 25 -2.71 1.34 -2.59
C ASN A 25 -3.80 2.42 -2.53
N ALA A 26 -3.45 3.58 -1.99
CA ALA A 26 -4.29 4.77 -2.00
C ALA A 26 -3.49 5.97 -2.51
N LEU A 27 -4.17 6.90 -3.18
CA LEU A 27 -3.63 8.22 -3.44
C LEU A 27 -3.45 8.98 -2.10
N PRO A 28 -2.44 9.85 -1.95
CA PRO A 28 -2.15 10.53 -0.69
C PRO A 28 -3.34 11.29 -0.10
N GLU A 29 -4.18 11.90 -0.93
CA GLU A 29 -5.35 12.68 -0.54
C GLU A 29 -6.44 11.84 0.16
N VAL A 30 -6.49 10.53 -0.06
CA VAL A 30 -7.48 9.66 0.60
C VAL A 30 -7.28 9.68 2.11
N ARG A 31 -6.03 9.57 2.56
CA ARG A 31 -5.69 9.61 3.99
C ARG A 31 -6.11 10.94 4.60
N GLU A 32 -5.74 12.04 3.95
CA GLU A 32 -6.03 13.38 4.46
C GLU A 32 -7.53 13.64 4.52
N GLU A 33 -8.29 13.24 3.50
CA GLU A 33 -9.74 13.41 3.49
C GLU A 33 -10.43 12.60 4.59
N VAL A 34 -9.99 11.36 4.84
CA VAL A 34 -10.48 10.53 5.95
C VAL A 34 -10.19 11.19 7.30
N ILE A 35 -8.94 11.61 7.53
CA ILE A 35 -8.54 12.28 8.78
C ILE A 35 -9.34 13.56 8.98
N ASN A 36 -9.50 14.38 7.94
CA ASN A 36 -10.25 15.62 7.97
C ASN A 36 -11.73 15.37 8.29
N ARG A 37 -12.33 14.35 7.67
CA ARG A 37 -13.76 14.02 7.86
C ARG A 37 -14.08 13.51 9.25
N LEU A 38 -13.10 12.86 9.90
CA LEU A 38 -13.21 12.36 11.27
C LEU A 38 -12.90 13.42 12.34
N ARG A 39 -12.44 14.63 11.94
CA ARG A 39 -12.26 15.74 12.88
C ARG A 39 -13.59 16.04 13.58
N GLY A 40 -13.51 16.31 14.87
CA GLY A 40 -14.69 16.57 15.70
C GLY A 40 -15.26 15.33 16.41
N LEU A 41 -14.83 14.11 16.05
CA LEU A 41 -15.23 12.89 16.79
C LEU A 41 -14.44 12.65 18.09
N GLY A 42 -13.57 13.60 18.49
CA GLY A 42 -12.79 13.49 19.72
C GLY A 42 -11.65 12.45 19.70
N LEU A 43 -11.33 11.90 18.51
CA LEU A 43 -10.21 10.98 18.31
C LEU A 43 -8.87 11.71 18.51
N GLN A 44 -7.99 11.21 19.38
CA GLN A 44 -6.63 11.74 19.51
C GLN A 44 -5.64 11.13 18.50
N MET A 45 -5.96 9.97 17.94
CA MET A 45 -5.13 9.30 16.94
C MET A 45 -6.01 8.60 15.90
N VAL A 46 -5.65 8.76 14.63
CA VAL A 46 -6.32 8.14 13.48
C VAL A 46 -5.26 7.53 12.59
N GLU A 47 -5.34 6.22 12.41
CA GLU A 47 -4.50 5.47 11.47
C GLU A 47 -5.36 4.99 10.31
N VAL A 48 -4.93 5.28 9.09
CA VAL A 48 -5.60 4.85 7.86
C VAL A 48 -4.67 3.88 7.14
N LEU A 49 -5.14 2.65 6.96
CA LEU A 49 -4.40 1.53 6.42
C LEU A 49 -5.08 1.01 5.16
N THR A 50 -4.28 0.51 4.24
CA THR A 50 -4.73 -0.26 3.08
C THR A 50 -4.56 -1.75 3.32
N THR A 51 -5.38 -2.58 2.68
CA THR A 51 -5.16 -4.04 2.65
C THR A 51 -4.93 -4.50 1.22
N ASP A 52 -3.88 -5.29 1.00
CA ASP A 52 -3.63 -5.95 -0.29
C ASP A 52 -4.01 -7.43 -0.19
N THR A 53 -5.16 -7.77 -0.77
CA THR A 53 -5.62 -9.16 -0.88
C THR A 53 -5.04 -9.88 -2.10
N HIS A 54 -4.32 -9.18 -2.98
CA HIS A 54 -3.77 -9.70 -4.25
C HIS A 54 -4.77 -10.42 -5.17
N ILE A 55 -6.08 -10.27 -4.95
CA ILE A 55 -7.14 -10.82 -5.84
C ILE A 55 -7.01 -10.24 -7.25
N VAL A 56 -6.58 -8.98 -7.35
CA VAL A 56 -6.15 -8.33 -8.58
C VAL A 56 -4.67 -8.01 -8.46
N ASN A 57 -3.90 -8.21 -9.54
CA ASN A 57 -2.48 -7.89 -9.58
C ASN A 57 -2.20 -6.82 -10.66
N GLY A 58 -1.01 -6.23 -10.61
CA GLY A 58 -0.61 -5.16 -11.54
C GLY A 58 -0.35 -5.64 -12.98
N LEU A 59 -0.41 -6.94 -13.26
CA LEU A 59 -0.02 -7.52 -14.54
C LEU A 59 -1.24 -7.59 -15.47
N LYS A 60 -1.49 -6.51 -16.21
CA LYS A 60 -2.39 -6.50 -17.36
C LYS A 60 -1.62 -6.02 -18.60
N LEU A 61 -1.70 -6.75 -19.70
CA LEU A 61 -1.13 -6.28 -20.98
C LEU A 61 -1.83 -4.97 -21.37
N GLY A 62 -1.05 -3.89 -21.54
CA GLY A 62 -1.56 -2.58 -21.96
C GLY A 62 -2.09 -1.67 -20.85
N GLY A 63 -1.81 -1.93 -19.57
CA GLY A 63 -2.17 -0.99 -18.50
C GLY A 63 -1.97 -1.54 -17.08
N ARG A 64 -2.49 -0.82 -16.07
CA ARG A 64 -2.54 -1.32 -14.69
C ARG A 64 -3.75 -2.23 -14.51
N GLY A 65 -3.55 -3.37 -13.84
CA GLY A 65 -4.65 -4.29 -13.49
C GLY A 65 -5.51 -3.84 -12.30
N TYR A 66 -5.16 -2.71 -11.66
CA TYR A 66 -5.88 -2.18 -10.49
C TYR A 66 -5.84 -0.65 -10.48
N HIS A 67 -6.84 -0.05 -9.81
CA HIS A 67 -6.89 1.37 -9.50
C HIS A 67 -6.54 1.56 -8.01
N PRO A 68 -5.59 2.43 -7.64
CA PRO A 68 -5.45 2.83 -6.24
C PRO A 68 -6.73 3.53 -5.76
N LEU A 69 -7.01 3.43 -4.46
CA LEU A 69 -8.10 4.16 -3.83
C LEU A 69 -7.91 5.66 -4.07
N GLY A 70 -8.99 6.37 -4.43
CA GLY A 70 -8.94 7.78 -4.82
C GLY A 70 -8.91 8.01 -6.34
N GLU A 71 -8.49 7.05 -7.16
CA GLU A 71 -8.36 7.24 -8.62
C GLU A 71 -9.71 7.08 -9.34
N ALA A 72 -10.38 5.94 -9.14
CA ALA A 72 -11.69 5.68 -9.74
C ALA A 72 -12.85 6.04 -8.81
N ILE A 73 -12.62 6.00 -7.49
CA ILE A 73 -13.59 6.34 -6.45
C ILE A 73 -13.10 7.61 -5.76
N PRO A 74 -13.90 8.69 -5.68
CA PRO A 74 -13.48 9.92 -5.04
C PRO A 74 -13.09 9.74 -3.57
N ALA A 75 -12.00 10.39 -3.15
CA ALA A 75 -11.53 10.37 -1.76
C ALA A 75 -12.64 10.76 -0.75
N LYS A 76 -13.50 11.71 -1.12
CA LYS A 76 -14.64 12.14 -0.29
C LYS A 76 -15.64 11.03 -0.01
N SER A 77 -15.93 10.20 -1.01
CA SER A 77 -16.85 9.06 -0.84
C SER A 77 -16.26 8.04 0.12
N LEU A 78 -14.95 7.74 -0.03
CA LEU A 78 -14.23 6.85 0.88
C LEU A 78 -14.20 7.41 2.32
N ALA A 79 -13.98 8.71 2.48
CA ALA A 79 -13.99 9.38 3.77
C ALA A 79 -15.36 9.35 4.46
N GLU A 80 -16.44 9.51 3.70
CA GLU A 80 -17.80 9.42 4.24
C GLU A 80 -18.13 8.00 4.73
N ASP A 81 -17.73 6.98 3.98
CA ASP A 81 -17.93 5.60 4.39
C ASP A 81 -17.02 5.21 5.58
N ALA A 82 -15.80 5.74 5.64
CA ALA A 82 -14.95 5.64 6.83
C ALA A 82 -15.59 6.32 8.05
N PHE A 83 -16.21 7.49 7.88
CA PHE A 83 -16.93 8.17 8.95
C PHE A 83 -18.09 7.33 9.51
N LYS A 84 -18.87 6.69 8.63
CA LYS A 84 -19.93 5.77 9.05
C LYS A 84 -19.37 4.58 9.83
N ALA A 85 -18.30 3.96 9.32
CA ALA A 85 -17.66 2.83 9.99
C ALA A 85 -17.14 3.20 11.38
N VAL A 86 -16.45 4.35 11.50
CA VAL A 86 -15.93 4.84 12.78
C VAL A 86 -17.06 5.22 13.73
N SER A 87 -18.08 5.95 13.27
CA SER A 87 -19.23 6.32 14.10
C SER A 87 -19.93 5.08 14.67
N ASN A 88 -20.19 4.07 13.84
CA ASN A 88 -20.77 2.80 14.27
C ASN A 88 -19.89 2.06 15.28
N ALA A 89 -18.56 2.12 15.13
CA ALA A 89 -17.63 1.51 16.08
C ALA A 89 -17.59 2.27 17.41
N LEU A 90 -17.68 3.61 17.39
CA LEU A 90 -17.75 4.45 18.58
C LEU A 90 -19.02 4.18 19.39
N GLU A 91 -20.18 4.05 18.73
CA GLU A 91 -21.45 3.71 19.39
C GLU A 91 -21.43 2.36 20.11
N ARG A 92 -20.52 1.46 19.72
CA ARG A 92 -20.38 0.10 20.27
C ARG A 92 -19.21 -0.05 21.22
N LEU A 93 -18.57 1.06 21.62
CA LEU A 93 -17.51 1.04 22.63
C LEU A 93 -18.04 0.45 23.93
N LYS A 94 -17.30 -0.53 24.45
CA LYS A 94 -17.61 -1.21 25.70
C LYS A 94 -16.32 -1.66 26.38
N PRO A 95 -16.33 -1.86 27.70
CA PRO A 95 -15.22 -2.49 28.40
C PRO A 95 -14.87 -3.84 27.76
N MET A 96 -13.57 -4.08 27.55
CA MET A 96 -13.07 -5.30 26.91
C MET A 96 -11.64 -5.59 27.39
N GLU A 97 -11.29 -6.88 27.38
CA GLU A 97 -9.93 -7.35 27.65
C GLU A 97 -9.19 -7.54 26.33
N VAL A 98 -7.89 -7.22 26.33
CA VAL A 98 -7.02 -7.38 25.17
C VAL A 98 -5.92 -8.38 25.51
N SER A 99 -5.74 -9.38 24.65
CA SER A 99 -4.65 -10.34 24.75
C SER A 99 -3.82 -10.34 23.47
N ARG A 100 -2.51 -10.58 23.62
CA ARG A 100 -1.58 -10.67 22.50
C ARG A 100 -1.08 -12.11 22.40
N VAL A 101 -1.34 -12.74 21.26
CA VAL A 101 -0.84 -14.08 20.95
C VAL A 101 0.28 -14.00 19.92
N ARG A 102 1.32 -14.81 20.10
CA ARG A 102 2.37 -15.00 19.10
C ARG A 102 2.17 -16.35 18.42
N LEU A 103 1.93 -16.31 17.11
CA LEU A 103 1.79 -17.50 16.28
C LEU A 103 3.08 -17.72 15.46
N ARG A 104 3.45 -18.98 15.26
CA ARG A 104 4.55 -19.37 14.39
C ARG A 104 4.00 -20.21 13.24
N PHE A 105 4.18 -19.71 12.03
CA PHE A 105 3.88 -20.45 10.81
C PHE A 105 5.19 -21.02 10.24
N THR A 106 5.19 -22.29 9.85
CA THR A 106 6.34 -22.96 9.22
C THR A 106 6.01 -23.30 7.76
N GLY A 107 7.04 -23.45 6.92
CA GLY A 107 6.85 -23.80 5.51
C GLY A 107 6.26 -22.69 4.62
N ILE A 108 6.17 -21.45 5.10
CA ILE A 108 5.71 -20.33 4.27
C ILE A 108 6.83 -19.88 3.33
N ARG A 109 6.52 -19.83 2.04
CA ARG A 109 7.38 -19.21 1.04
C ARG A 109 7.28 -17.69 1.17
N VAL A 110 8.34 -17.08 1.66
CA VAL A 110 8.49 -15.62 1.73
C VAL A 110 9.65 -15.17 0.87
N MET A 111 9.60 -13.92 0.44
CA MET A 111 10.69 -13.29 -0.31
C MET A 111 11.86 -13.06 0.64
N SER A 112 12.76 -14.04 0.71
CA SER A 112 13.83 -14.07 1.70
C SER A 112 14.93 -13.06 1.39
N GLU A 113 15.73 -12.72 2.40
CA GLU A 113 16.93 -11.89 2.22
C GLU A 113 17.84 -12.45 1.12
N ARG A 114 17.99 -13.78 1.06
CA ARG A 114 18.73 -14.44 -0.01
C ARG A 114 18.16 -14.11 -1.38
N PHE A 115 16.85 -14.27 -1.58
CA PHE A 115 16.20 -13.93 -2.84
C PHE A 115 16.43 -12.45 -3.21
N LEU A 116 16.25 -11.54 -2.24
CA LEU A 116 16.46 -10.11 -2.47
C LEU A 116 17.90 -9.79 -2.90
N SER A 117 18.89 -10.41 -2.25
CA SER A 117 20.30 -10.24 -2.59
C SER A 117 20.66 -10.81 -3.97
N GLU A 118 20.05 -11.94 -4.37
CA GLU A 118 20.24 -12.53 -5.70
C GLU A 118 19.62 -11.63 -6.77
N ALA A 119 18.40 -11.12 -6.53
CA ALA A 119 17.71 -10.18 -7.41
C ALA A 119 18.49 -8.86 -7.57
N GLU A 120 19.04 -8.31 -6.49
CA GLU A 120 19.90 -7.12 -6.51
C GLU A 120 21.13 -7.35 -7.41
N LYS A 121 21.86 -8.45 -7.20
CA LYS A 121 23.05 -8.80 -8.00
C LYS A 121 22.72 -8.93 -9.48
N MET A 122 21.62 -9.60 -9.82
CA MET A 122 21.17 -9.75 -11.20
C MET A 122 20.81 -8.39 -11.83
N THR A 123 20.09 -7.55 -11.09
CA THR A 123 19.72 -6.19 -11.52
C THR A 123 20.96 -5.35 -11.79
N MET A 124 21.93 -5.33 -10.87
CA MET A 124 23.18 -4.59 -11.02
C MET A 124 24.03 -5.09 -12.19
N LYS A 125 24.08 -6.40 -12.41
CA LYS A 125 24.77 -6.98 -13.58
C LYS A 125 24.10 -6.55 -14.89
N GLY A 126 22.77 -6.61 -14.95
CA GLY A 126 21.99 -6.17 -16.10
C GLY A 126 22.19 -4.68 -16.41
N LEU A 127 22.16 -3.83 -15.38
CA LEU A 127 22.39 -2.39 -15.51
C LEU A 127 23.80 -2.07 -16.04
N ARG A 128 24.83 -2.75 -15.51
CA ARG A 128 26.21 -2.59 -16.01
C ARG A 128 26.32 -2.96 -17.49
N LEU A 129 25.76 -4.11 -17.88
CA LEU A 129 25.73 -4.53 -19.27
C LEU A 129 25.01 -3.50 -20.15
N PHE A 130 23.84 -3.02 -19.73
CA PHE A 130 23.08 -2.00 -20.45
C PHE A 130 23.91 -0.73 -20.67
N ILE A 131 24.53 -0.19 -19.62
CA ILE A 131 25.37 1.02 -19.72
C ILE A 131 26.56 0.78 -20.65
N SER A 132 27.24 -0.36 -20.54
CA SER A 132 28.37 -0.69 -21.43
C SER A 132 27.94 -0.75 -22.90
N PHE A 133 26.81 -1.39 -23.22
CA PHE A 133 26.29 -1.43 -24.58
C PHE A 133 25.84 -0.06 -25.07
N ALA A 134 25.13 0.71 -24.23
CA ALA A 134 24.69 2.06 -24.58
C ALA A 134 25.86 3.01 -24.88
N ALA A 135 26.97 2.90 -24.14
CA ALA A 135 28.19 3.67 -24.39
C ALA A 135 28.94 3.21 -25.65
N ALA A 136 28.94 1.91 -25.95
CA ALA A 136 29.61 1.35 -27.13
C ALA A 136 28.84 1.59 -28.44
N ALA A 137 27.51 1.68 -28.39
CA ALA A 137 26.64 1.86 -29.56
C ALA A 137 27.01 3.06 -30.47
N PRO A 138 27.19 4.30 -29.95
CA PRO A 138 27.55 5.44 -30.81
C PRO A 138 28.94 5.30 -31.42
N LEU A 139 29.91 4.71 -30.69
CA LEU A 139 31.24 4.44 -31.24
C LEU A 139 31.18 3.47 -32.42
N LEU A 140 30.42 2.37 -32.27
CA LEU A 140 30.22 1.40 -33.34
C LEU A 140 29.52 2.05 -34.55
N SER A 141 28.51 2.88 -34.30
CA SER A 141 27.79 3.62 -35.35
C SER A 141 28.71 4.55 -36.13
N SER A 142 29.56 5.33 -35.44
CA SER A 142 30.53 6.24 -36.07
C SER A 142 31.53 5.49 -36.95
N ILE A 143 32.03 4.34 -36.48
CA ILE A 143 32.95 3.49 -37.26
C ILE A 143 32.26 2.96 -38.51
N LEU A 144 31.02 2.47 -38.39
CA LEU A 144 30.24 1.98 -39.53
C LEU A 144 29.96 3.08 -40.56
N THR A 145 29.65 4.30 -40.14
CA THR A 145 29.45 5.44 -41.06
C THR A 145 30.73 5.92 -41.74
N LEU A 146 31.89 5.71 -41.13
CA LEU A 146 33.19 6.06 -41.72
C LEU A 146 33.69 5.01 -42.73
N LEU A 147 33.18 3.77 -42.64
CA LEU A 147 33.54 2.65 -43.50
C LEU A 147 32.57 2.42 -44.67
N ALA A 148 31.42 3.09 -44.68
CA ALA A 148 30.40 3.03 -45.73
C ALA A 148 30.55 4.21 -46.71
#